data_AF-A0A962XEJ2-F1
#
_entry.id   AF-A0A962XEJ2-F1
#
_cell.length_a   1.000
_cell.length_b   1.000
_cell.length_c   1.000
_cell.angle_alpha   90.00
_cell.angle_beta   90.00
_cell.angle_gamma   90.00
#
_symmetry.space_group_name_H-M   'P 1'
#
loop_
_entity.id
_entity.type
_entity.pdbx_description
1 polymer ?
#
loop_
_entity_poly.entity_id
_entity_poly.type
_entity_poly.pdbx_seq_one_letter_code
_entity_poly.pdbx_strand_id
1 'polypeptide(L)'
;MDKSSYRVYLTGETVPGFRREDVIAALARTFRAPAGQVLRMMNAGESAIENLLDADRALQLQMQMEGLGARTRVERSRDGSRRPLPKSTLRLPPDDDAEVEMMRCSACGHRQLSGWKCDECGMVIERRDQPAGDVQGEVGRPRSQPGRRSAARRQFGHDQSYRAATSDIHRRQNDMLRNDWADEYDPAPTEEYHIGLFMGMNSSALAATCDRMIAGHGTHFRPSWAGGAVFSPFLWAMFRKMWAWGMVILVTEVLIPVVLLTWGAQDGVSRKFTLLGIAIIVLNRVFWPLVLKWLYCRHTRKTIALMNRMAPTFAPDIDIAASGGTSRTSVFVGLVIALVLSLLTWSIIDSVHARLREPEPTYLPSDDIGGSNYAPPRPAPERIFVVPQRPEQETDDDGVMSNPWVRTRSGLRSVGRQLMSWIETSERPRDLRPMGIDDLQAELGLDYHLLLDGWGRRLEFKADDRGLVLRSAGPDGEFGNADDIEYRRSLVQ
;
A
#
# COMPACT_ATOMS: atom_id res chain seq x y z
N MET A 1 21.64 -29.46 58.66
CA MET A 1 20.39 -29.64 57.87
C MET A 1 20.70 -29.25 56.45
N ASP A 2 20.75 -30.22 55.53
CA ASP A 2 20.99 -29.96 54.11
C ASP A 2 19.77 -29.25 53.51
N LYS A 3 19.95 -28.02 53.02
CA LYS A 3 18.92 -27.30 52.27
C LYS A 3 18.86 -27.88 50.85
N SER A 4 18.11 -28.98 50.68
CA SER A 4 17.80 -29.51 49.36
C SER A 4 16.88 -28.54 48.62
N SER A 5 17.34 -28.02 47.49
CA SER A 5 16.51 -27.24 46.57
C SER A 5 15.84 -28.14 45.54
N TYR A 6 14.58 -27.85 45.21
CA TYR A 6 13.77 -28.56 44.24
C TYR A 6 13.40 -27.62 43.09
N ARG A 7 13.17 -28.20 41.92
CA ARG A 7 12.66 -27.50 40.73
C ARG A 7 11.45 -28.24 40.20
N VAL A 8 10.44 -27.46 39.80
CA VAL A 8 9.20 -27.97 39.20
C VAL A 8 9.26 -27.75 37.70
N TYR A 9 8.97 -28.81 36.94
CA TYR A 9 8.88 -28.80 35.49
C TYR A 9 7.43 -29.04 35.06
N LEU A 10 6.97 -28.26 34.09
CA LEU A 10 5.73 -28.53 33.35
C LEU A 10 6.05 -29.54 32.26
N THR A 11 5.35 -30.67 32.24
CA THR A 11 5.61 -31.75 31.27
C THR A 11 5.05 -31.46 29.86
N GLY A 12 4.10 -30.52 29.77
CA GLY A 12 3.34 -30.24 28.55
C GLY A 12 2.08 -31.10 28.40
N GLU A 13 1.92 -32.14 29.22
CA GLU A 13 0.73 -32.98 29.26
C GLU A 13 -0.36 -32.39 30.17
N THR A 14 -1.62 -32.66 29.82
CA THR A 14 -2.79 -32.31 30.63
C THR A 14 -3.26 -33.51 31.44
N VAL A 15 -3.76 -33.26 32.65
CA VAL A 15 -4.43 -34.27 33.47
C VAL A 15 -5.73 -34.71 32.76
N PRO A 16 -6.05 -36.01 32.70
CA PRO A 16 -7.28 -36.48 32.08
C PRO A 16 -8.53 -35.79 32.66
N GLY A 17 -9.45 -35.40 31.80
CA GLY A 17 -10.69 -34.71 32.19
C GLY A 17 -10.63 -33.18 32.12
N PHE A 18 -9.44 -32.58 31.95
CA PHE A 18 -9.30 -31.15 31.70
C PHE A 18 -9.16 -30.88 30.20
N ARG A 19 -9.84 -29.83 29.70
CA ARG A 19 -9.66 -29.36 28.33
C ARG A 19 -8.38 -28.54 28.24
N ARG A 20 -7.60 -28.75 27.18
CA ARG A 20 -6.29 -28.12 26.99
C ARG A 20 -6.36 -26.59 27.02
N GLU A 21 -7.41 -26.02 26.44
CA GLU A 21 -7.62 -24.57 26.38
C GLU A 21 -7.83 -23.97 27.78
N ASP A 22 -8.59 -24.67 28.63
CA ASP A 22 -8.88 -24.25 30.00
C ASP A 22 -7.61 -24.28 30.86
N VAL A 23 -6.76 -25.30 30.67
CA VAL A 23 -5.46 -25.41 31.34
C VAL A 23 -4.54 -24.26 30.94
N ILE A 24 -4.47 -23.93 29.64
CA ILE A 24 -3.65 -22.81 29.15
C ILE A 24 -4.13 -21.48 29.73
N ALA A 25 -5.44 -21.24 29.75
CA ALA A 25 -6.02 -20.03 30.32
C ALA A 25 -5.77 -19.94 31.83
N ALA A 26 -5.89 -21.05 32.55
CA ALA A 26 -5.60 -21.12 33.97
C ALA A 26 -4.13 -20.82 34.28
N LEU A 27 -3.20 -21.48 33.59
CA LEU A 27 -1.76 -21.26 33.73
C LEU A 27 -1.36 -19.83 33.36
N ALA A 28 -1.94 -19.26 32.30
CA ALA A 28 -1.70 -17.88 31.88
C ALA A 28 -2.06 -16.89 33.00
N ARG A 29 -3.17 -17.12 33.70
CA ARG A 29 -3.57 -16.34 34.88
C ARG A 29 -2.59 -16.53 36.05
N THR A 30 -2.22 -17.77 36.37
CA THR A 30 -1.34 -18.06 37.51
C THR A 30 0.06 -17.46 37.33
N PHE A 31 0.64 -17.57 36.13
CA PHE A 31 1.97 -17.03 35.86
C PHE A 31 1.98 -15.60 35.34
N ARG A 32 0.81 -14.96 35.21
CA ARG A 32 0.64 -13.63 34.61
C ARG A 32 1.37 -13.53 33.25
N ALA A 33 1.29 -14.59 32.46
CA ALA A 33 1.98 -14.71 31.18
C ALA A 33 0.96 -14.74 30.03
N PRO A 34 1.29 -14.20 28.84
CA PRO A 34 0.42 -14.29 27.68
C PRO A 34 0.08 -15.75 27.37
N ALA A 35 -1.19 -16.05 27.06
CA ALA A 35 -1.64 -17.41 26.73
C ALA A 35 -0.80 -18.07 25.61
N GLY A 36 -0.39 -17.29 24.61
CA GLY A 36 0.50 -17.77 23.55
C GLY A 36 1.91 -18.17 24.04
N GLN A 37 2.42 -17.58 25.12
CA GLN A 37 3.67 -18.01 25.75
C GLN A 37 3.50 -19.33 26.50
N VAL A 38 2.41 -19.45 27.27
CA VAL A 38 2.06 -20.69 27.99
C VAL A 38 1.83 -21.84 27.02
N LEU A 39 1.10 -21.61 25.93
CA LEU A 39 0.88 -22.59 24.87
C LEU A 39 2.20 -23.06 24.25
N ARG A 40 3.10 -22.13 23.90
CA ARG A 40 4.43 -22.49 23.39
C ARG A 40 5.21 -23.36 24.37
N MET A 41 5.10 -23.09 25.67
CA MET A 41 5.80 -23.87 26.69
C MET A 41 5.19 -25.26 26.87
N MET A 42 3.86 -25.38 26.85
CA MET A 42 3.22 -26.69 26.86
C MET A 42 3.56 -27.52 25.61
N ASN A 43 3.74 -26.85 24.46
CA ASN A 43 4.09 -27.54 23.21
C ASN A 43 5.58 -27.86 23.08
N ALA A 44 6.45 -27.11 23.77
CA ALA A 44 7.90 -27.32 23.75
C ALA A 44 8.37 -28.53 24.57
N GLY A 45 7.43 -29.24 25.24
CA GLY A 45 7.72 -30.34 26.14
C GLY A 45 8.08 -29.87 27.55
N GLU A 46 9.03 -30.56 28.19
CA GLU A 46 9.41 -30.26 29.58
C GLU A 46 10.00 -28.85 29.72
N SER A 47 9.28 -27.97 30.43
CA SER A 47 9.67 -26.57 30.66
C SER A 47 9.86 -26.30 32.15
N ALA A 48 11.01 -25.74 32.51
CA ALA A 48 11.34 -25.39 33.89
C ALA A 48 10.64 -24.11 34.36
N ILE A 49 10.10 -24.13 35.58
CA ILE A 49 9.68 -22.93 36.29
C ILE A 49 10.91 -22.37 37.01
N GLU A 50 11.21 -21.07 36.86
CA GLU A 50 12.55 -20.50 37.09
C GLU A 50 13.07 -20.59 38.54
N ASN A 51 12.18 -20.82 39.51
CA ASN A 51 12.48 -20.71 40.93
C ASN A 51 12.98 -22.03 41.53
N LEU A 52 14.07 -21.96 42.28
CA LEU A 52 14.49 -23.03 43.20
C LEU A 52 13.61 -22.92 44.46
N LEU A 53 12.87 -23.98 44.75
CA LEU A 53 11.92 -24.05 45.86
C LEU A 53 12.44 -24.99 46.95
N ASP A 54 12.04 -24.75 48.19
CA ASP A 54 12.10 -25.73 49.26
C ASP A 54 11.09 -26.88 49.01
N ALA A 55 11.25 -27.99 49.73
CA ALA A 55 10.47 -29.20 49.51
C ALA A 55 8.95 -28.95 49.60
N ASP A 56 8.54 -28.21 50.62
CA ASP A 56 7.12 -27.97 50.91
C ASP A 56 6.49 -27.08 49.84
N ARG A 57 7.16 -25.99 49.43
CA ARG A 57 6.69 -25.13 48.34
C ARG A 57 6.68 -25.82 46.98
N ALA A 58 7.65 -26.69 46.70
CA ALA A 58 7.68 -27.46 45.46
C ALA A 58 6.47 -28.41 45.37
N LEU A 59 6.11 -29.06 46.49
CA LEU A 59 4.95 -29.94 46.56
C LEU A 59 3.64 -29.15 46.44
N GLN A 60 3.52 -28.01 47.12
CA GLN A 60 2.35 -27.13 47.01
C GLN A 60 2.16 -26.64 45.57
N LEU A 61 3.26 -26.22 44.91
CA LEU A 61 3.20 -25.78 43.51
C LEU A 61 2.81 -26.93 42.58
N GLN A 62 3.33 -28.14 42.80
CA GLN A 62 2.92 -29.32 42.04
C GLN A 62 1.41 -29.57 42.19
N MET A 63 0.90 -29.62 43.43
CA MET A 63 -0.52 -29.84 43.70
C MET A 63 -1.40 -28.75 43.07
N GLN A 64 -0.95 -27.49 43.12
CA GLN A 64 -1.65 -26.37 42.51
C GLN A 64 -1.71 -26.52 40.99
N MET A 65 -0.59 -26.83 40.32
CA MET A 65 -0.57 -27.00 38.86
C MET A 65 -1.40 -28.19 38.40
N GLU A 66 -1.34 -29.31 39.13
CA GLU A 66 -2.15 -30.50 38.83
C GLU A 66 -3.64 -30.22 39.04
N GLY A 67 -4.00 -29.42 40.05
CA GLY A 67 -5.38 -28.95 40.27
C GLY A 67 -5.90 -28.02 39.16
N LEU A 68 -5.01 -27.35 38.42
CA LEU A 68 -5.33 -26.58 37.22
C LEU A 68 -5.34 -27.43 35.94
N GLY A 69 -5.11 -28.75 36.06
CA GLY A 69 -5.10 -29.68 34.94
C GLY A 69 -3.75 -29.80 34.20
N ALA A 70 -2.66 -29.22 34.72
CA ALA A 70 -1.33 -29.32 34.13
C ALA A 70 -0.47 -30.37 34.85
N ARG A 71 0.06 -31.35 34.12
CA ARG A 71 0.93 -32.38 34.73
C ARG A 71 2.33 -31.81 34.98
N THR A 72 2.79 -31.93 36.21
CA THR A 72 4.12 -31.44 36.63
C THR A 72 5.01 -32.56 37.14
N ARG A 73 6.32 -32.28 37.17
CA ARG A 73 7.34 -33.18 37.70
C ARG A 73 8.28 -32.38 38.60
N VAL A 74 8.52 -32.89 39.80
CA VAL A 74 9.45 -32.29 40.77
C VAL A 74 10.78 -33.04 40.72
N GLU A 75 11.87 -32.30 40.58
CA GLU A 75 13.23 -32.84 40.59
C GLU A 75 14.07 -32.17 41.68
N ARG A 76 14.83 -32.98 42.42
CA ARG A 76 15.78 -32.46 43.42
C ARG A 76 17.03 -31.94 42.69
N SER A 77 17.32 -30.64 42.83
CA SER A 77 18.52 -30.02 42.28
C SER A 77 19.73 -30.47 43.12
N ARG A 78 20.51 -31.43 42.61
CA ARG A 78 21.63 -32.03 43.36
C ARG A 78 22.89 -31.18 43.41
N ASP A 79 23.03 -30.20 42.53
CA ASP A 79 24.20 -29.32 42.49
C ASP A 79 23.75 -27.86 42.51
N GLY A 80 24.39 -27.04 43.35
CA GLY A 80 24.35 -25.58 43.26
C GLY A 80 24.92 -25.02 41.94
N SER A 81 25.25 -25.90 40.99
CA SER A 81 25.63 -25.56 39.63
C SER A 81 24.39 -25.20 38.82
N ARG A 82 24.30 -23.92 38.45
CA ARG A 82 23.33 -23.39 37.48
C ARG A 82 23.54 -24.09 36.13
N ARG A 83 22.95 -25.27 35.93
CA ARG A 83 22.76 -25.81 34.58
C ARG A 83 21.98 -24.74 33.79
N PRO A 84 22.47 -24.30 32.62
CA PRO A 84 21.82 -23.24 31.85
C PRO A 84 20.35 -23.60 31.64
N LEU A 85 19.46 -22.73 32.13
CA LEU A 85 18.03 -22.91 31.97
C LEU A 85 17.70 -22.96 30.47
N PRO A 86 16.80 -23.85 30.02
CA PRO A 86 16.21 -23.72 28.69
C PRO A 86 15.60 -22.33 28.54
N LYS A 87 15.66 -21.74 27.33
CA LYS A 87 15.37 -20.32 27.05
C LYS A 87 13.93 -19.87 27.35
N SER A 88 13.04 -20.76 27.78
CA SER A 88 11.63 -20.51 28.07
C SER A 88 11.32 -20.83 29.52
N THR A 89 11.54 -19.86 30.41
CA THR A 89 11.19 -19.97 31.83
C THR A 89 9.98 -19.09 32.17
N LEU A 90 9.03 -19.66 32.93
CA LEU A 90 7.99 -18.88 33.61
C LEU A 90 8.50 -18.50 34.99
N ARG A 91 8.32 -17.23 35.36
CA ARG A 91 8.57 -16.75 36.71
C ARG A 91 7.25 -16.71 37.45
N LEU A 92 7.20 -17.29 38.65
CA LEU A 92 6.09 -16.99 39.55
C LEU A 92 6.18 -15.49 39.90
N PRO A 93 5.06 -14.75 39.85
CA PRO A 93 5.00 -13.44 40.45
C PRO A 93 5.44 -13.51 41.92
N PRO A 94 6.21 -12.53 42.43
CA PRO A 94 6.35 -12.40 43.88
C PRO A 94 4.97 -12.21 44.51
N ASP A 95 4.75 -12.77 45.71
CA ASP A 95 3.47 -12.85 46.45
C ASP A 95 2.88 -11.48 46.87
N ASP A 96 3.24 -10.37 46.22
CA ASP A 96 2.70 -9.05 46.55
C ASP A 96 1.44 -8.73 45.72
N ASP A 97 0.41 -8.26 46.44
CA ASP A 97 -0.98 -7.95 46.03
C ASP A 97 -1.09 -6.93 44.89
N ALA A 98 -0.69 -7.30 43.68
CA ALA A 98 -0.97 -6.48 42.49
C ALA A 98 -2.36 -6.82 41.93
N GLU A 99 -3.29 -5.87 42.09
CA GLU A 99 -4.57 -5.86 41.40
C GLU A 99 -4.34 -6.02 39.88
N VAL A 100 -5.00 -7.01 39.29
CA VAL A 100 -4.88 -7.32 37.87
C VAL A 100 -5.61 -6.23 37.09
N GLU A 101 -4.85 -5.29 36.50
CA GLU A 101 -5.39 -4.17 35.73
C GLU A 101 -6.11 -4.67 34.47
N MET A 102 -7.44 -4.67 34.53
CA MET A 102 -8.33 -4.99 33.41
C MET A 102 -8.45 -3.77 32.50
N MET A 103 -8.15 -3.94 31.21
CA MET A 103 -8.33 -2.88 30.22
C MET A 103 -9.63 -3.07 29.43
N ARG A 104 -10.21 -1.96 28.95
CA ARG A 104 -11.40 -1.98 28.10
C ARG A 104 -11.02 -1.59 26.67
N CYS A 105 -11.36 -2.44 25.70
CA CYS A 105 -11.10 -2.18 24.29
C CYS A 105 -11.86 -0.93 23.83
N SER A 106 -11.16 0.05 23.24
CA SER A 106 -11.77 1.29 22.76
C SER A 106 -12.67 1.09 21.53
N ALA A 107 -12.49 0.00 20.77
CA ALA A 107 -13.29 -0.30 19.59
C ALA A 107 -14.60 -1.01 19.92
N CYS A 108 -14.58 -2.07 20.74
CA CYS A 108 -15.78 -2.89 21.00
C CYS A 108 -16.27 -2.86 22.46
N GLY A 109 -15.53 -2.26 23.39
CA GLY A 109 -15.92 -2.20 24.80
C GLY A 109 -15.67 -3.48 25.63
N HIS A 110 -15.10 -4.52 25.01
CA HIS A 110 -14.73 -5.77 25.68
C HIS A 110 -13.72 -5.52 26.83
N ARG A 111 -13.95 -6.15 27.99
CA ARG A 111 -13.03 -6.08 29.13
C ARG A 111 -12.12 -7.30 29.11
N GLN A 112 -10.82 -7.06 29.04
CA GLN A 112 -9.80 -8.10 28.96
C GLN A 112 -8.60 -7.76 29.83
N LEU A 113 -7.73 -8.75 30.04
CA LEU A 113 -6.40 -8.53 30.62
C LEU A 113 -5.58 -7.61 29.72
N SER A 114 -4.68 -6.82 30.30
CA SER A 114 -3.84 -5.91 29.53
C SER A 114 -3.04 -6.68 28.45
N GLY A 115 -3.37 -6.43 27.19
CA GLY A 115 -2.91 -7.19 26.03
C GLY A 115 -2.75 -6.29 24.80
N TRP A 116 -1.85 -6.64 23.90
CA TRP A 116 -1.53 -5.84 22.70
C TRP A 116 -2.60 -5.94 21.60
N LYS A 117 -3.57 -6.85 21.74
CA LYS A 117 -4.68 -7.07 20.82
C LYS A 117 -5.96 -7.29 21.62
N CYS A 118 -7.09 -6.85 21.09
CA CYS A 118 -8.38 -7.22 21.63
C CYS A 118 -8.71 -8.69 21.32
N ASP A 119 -9.02 -9.48 22.33
CA ASP A 119 -9.35 -10.90 22.21
C ASP A 119 -10.67 -11.11 21.44
N GLU A 120 -11.57 -10.12 21.44
CA GLU A 120 -12.86 -10.20 20.75
C GLU A 120 -12.83 -9.60 19.34
N CYS A 121 -12.45 -8.32 19.17
CA CYS A 121 -12.50 -7.67 17.85
C CYS A 121 -11.17 -7.66 17.08
N GLY A 122 -10.08 -8.10 17.71
CA GLY A 122 -8.77 -8.20 17.08
C GLY A 122 -8.04 -6.88 16.82
N MET A 123 -8.56 -5.75 17.30
CA MET A 123 -7.91 -4.44 17.18
C MET A 123 -6.62 -4.39 18.02
N VAL A 124 -5.54 -3.89 17.44
CA VAL A 124 -4.23 -3.76 18.10
C VAL A 124 -4.26 -2.52 18.98
N ILE A 125 -4.13 -2.71 20.30
CA ILE A 125 -4.15 -1.61 21.26
C ILE A 125 -2.71 -1.11 21.40
N GLU A 126 -2.39 0.01 20.74
CA GLU A 126 -1.07 0.63 20.84
C GLU A 126 -0.76 0.95 22.30
N ARG A 127 0.37 0.42 22.77
CA ARG A 127 0.87 0.61 24.13
C ARG A 127 1.19 2.10 24.30
N ARG A 128 0.29 2.84 24.94
CA ARG A 128 0.55 4.22 25.38
C ARG A 128 1.78 4.16 26.30
N ASP A 129 2.81 4.94 25.96
CA ASP A 129 4.08 4.97 26.67
C ASP A 129 3.85 5.07 28.19
N GLN A 130 4.26 4.04 28.93
CA GLN A 130 4.42 4.16 30.36
C GLN A 130 5.47 5.25 30.60
N PRO A 131 5.22 6.26 31.46
CA PRO A 131 6.22 7.26 31.76
C PRO A 131 7.47 6.57 32.27
N ALA A 132 8.60 6.85 31.63
CA ALA A 132 9.90 6.29 31.96
C ALA A 132 10.20 6.56 33.43
N GLY A 133 10.15 5.51 34.26
CA GLY A 133 10.67 5.55 35.61
C GLY A 133 12.18 5.75 35.55
N ASP A 134 12.63 6.80 36.23
CA ASP A 134 14.03 7.16 36.46
C ASP A 134 14.86 5.92 36.87
N VAL A 135 15.79 5.52 36.00
CA VAL A 135 16.92 4.67 36.38
C VAL A 135 18.18 5.48 36.15
N GLN A 136 18.59 6.19 37.20
CA GLN A 136 19.91 6.79 37.31
C GLN A 136 20.96 5.69 37.54
N GLY A 137 22.10 5.82 36.84
CA GLY A 137 23.40 5.32 37.29
C GLY A 137 23.87 4.01 36.64
N GLU A 138 24.78 4.10 35.67
CA GLU A 138 26.23 3.95 35.92
C GLU A 138 27.02 3.97 34.61
N VAL A 139 27.98 4.89 34.55
CA VAL A 139 28.93 5.09 33.46
C VAL A 139 30.14 4.17 33.71
N GLY A 140 30.33 3.17 32.84
CA GLY A 140 31.47 2.24 32.89
C GLY A 140 32.22 2.16 31.55
N ARG A 141 33.50 2.56 31.58
CA ARG A 141 34.48 2.68 30.49
C ARG A 141 34.65 1.46 29.55
N PRO A 142 35.18 1.66 28.32
CA PRO A 142 35.47 0.56 27.38
C PRO A 142 36.78 -0.16 27.72
N ARG A 143 36.76 -1.50 27.66
CA ARG A 143 37.93 -2.37 27.88
C ARG A 143 38.42 -2.96 26.55
N SER A 144 39.63 -2.58 26.19
CA SER A 144 40.65 -3.24 25.35
C SER A 144 40.34 -4.61 24.71
N GLN A 145 40.53 -4.65 23.38
CA GLN A 145 40.84 -5.86 22.59
C GLN A 145 42.17 -6.49 23.03
N PRO A 146 42.31 -7.81 22.84
CA PRO A 146 43.49 -8.27 22.13
C PRO A 146 43.22 -9.40 21.13
N GLY A 147 44.10 -9.49 20.11
CA GLY A 147 44.66 -10.79 19.73
C GLY A 147 44.23 -11.40 18.39
N ARG A 148 44.95 -11.03 17.33
CA ARG A 148 45.20 -11.87 16.14
C ARG A 148 45.76 -13.25 16.54
N ARG A 149 45.31 -14.32 15.89
CA ARG A 149 46.17 -15.45 15.46
C ARG A 149 45.57 -16.24 14.28
N SER A 150 46.33 -16.18 13.19
CA SER A 150 46.61 -17.08 12.07
C SER A 150 45.89 -18.44 11.89
N ALA A 151 45.39 -18.61 10.66
CA ALA A 151 45.64 -19.70 9.70
C ALA A 151 45.42 -21.18 10.09
N ALA A 152 44.45 -21.81 9.42
CA ALA A 152 44.59 -23.17 8.91
C ALA A 152 43.78 -23.35 7.62
N ARG A 153 44.52 -23.60 6.53
CA ARG A 153 44.09 -23.94 5.18
C ARG A 153 43.68 -25.41 5.16
N ARG A 154 42.43 -25.73 4.83
CA ARG A 154 42.04 -27.04 4.30
C ARG A 154 41.17 -26.84 3.06
N GLN A 155 41.55 -27.59 2.04
CA GLN A 155 41.05 -27.54 0.67
C GLN A 155 40.32 -28.87 0.41
N PHE A 156 39.21 -28.75 -0.32
CA PHE A 156 38.51 -29.76 -1.12
C PHE A 156 37.68 -30.88 -0.46
N GLY A 157 36.41 -30.94 -0.91
CA GLY A 157 35.63 -32.18 -1.02
C GLY A 157 34.16 -32.03 -0.60
N HIS A 158 33.27 -31.90 -1.59
CA HIS A 158 31.80 -32.03 -1.51
C HIS A 158 31.02 -31.15 -0.52
N ASP A 159 30.17 -30.26 -1.05
CA ASP A 159 28.73 -30.23 -0.71
C ASP A 159 28.03 -29.01 -1.31
N GLN A 160 27.26 -29.27 -2.36
CA GLN A 160 26.31 -28.31 -2.95
C GLN A 160 25.01 -28.20 -2.11
N SER A 161 24.88 -29.01 -1.06
CA SER A 161 23.72 -29.17 -0.17
C SER A 161 23.66 -28.18 1.00
N TYR A 162 24.73 -27.45 1.34
CA TYR A 162 24.76 -26.50 2.47
C TYR A 162 24.42 -25.04 2.12
N ARG A 163 24.16 -24.71 0.85
CA ARG A 163 23.76 -23.34 0.46
C ARG A 163 22.27 -23.03 0.64
N ALA A 164 21.44 -24.02 0.97
CA ALA A 164 20.01 -23.83 1.25
C ALA A 164 19.70 -23.42 2.71
N ALA A 165 20.71 -23.24 3.56
CA ALA A 165 20.55 -22.84 4.96
C ALA A 165 20.71 -21.32 5.20
N THR A 166 20.57 -20.48 4.17
CA THR A 166 20.37 -19.04 4.37
C THR A 166 18.93 -18.84 4.84
N SER A 167 18.81 -18.43 6.11
CA SER A 167 17.57 -18.17 6.86
C SER A 167 16.42 -17.66 6.00
N ASP A 168 15.56 -18.58 5.60
CA ASP A 168 14.25 -18.24 5.08
C ASP A 168 13.42 -17.70 6.26
N ILE A 169 13.28 -16.38 6.33
CA ILE A 169 12.49 -15.69 7.35
C ILE A 169 11.04 -16.22 7.33
N HIS A 170 10.58 -16.69 6.17
CA HIS A 170 9.27 -17.29 6.00
C HIS A 170 9.19 -18.69 6.62
N ARG A 171 10.27 -19.49 6.58
CA ARG A 171 10.28 -20.84 7.18
C ARG A 171 10.04 -20.81 8.69
N ARG A 172 10.66 -19.89 9.44
CA ARG A 172 10.42 -19.79 10.90
C ARG A 172 9.01 -19.33 11.27
N GLN A 173 8.40 -18.44 10.47
CA GLN A 173 7.02 -18.01 10.71
C GLN A 173 6.01 -19.09 10.26
N ASN A 174 6.26 -19.76 9.14
CA ASN A 174 5.44 -20.87 8.66
C ASN A 174 5.51 -22.10 9.57
N ASP A 175 6.69 -22.46 10.07
CA ASP A 175 6.87 -23.62 10.98
C ASP A 175 6.10 -23.43 12.31
N MET A 176 5.72 -22.20 12.67
CA MET A 176 4.87 -21.92 13.84
C MET A 176 3.36 -22.03 13.57
N LEU A 177 2.91 -21.79 12.33
CA LEU A 177 1.49 -21.89 11.94
C LEU A 177 1.09 -23.28 11.40
N ARG A 178 2.05 -24.05 10.88
CA ARG A 178 1.82 -25.24 10.06
C ARG A 178 1.37 -26.51 10.82
N ASN A 179 1.46 -26.55 12.15
CA ASN A 179 1.28 -27.79 12.90
C ASN A 179 -0.18 -28.30 13.01
N ASP A 180 -1.20 -27.53 12.63
CA ASP A 180 -2.60 -27.92 12.89
C ASP A 180 -3.49 -28.11 11.64
N TRP A 181 -3.11 -27.68 10.41
CA TRP A 181 -4.07 -27.59 9.29
C TRP A 181 -3.56 -27.97 7.89
N ALA A 182 -2.26 -28.16 7.68
CA ALA A 182 -1.74 -28.50 6.37
C ALA A 182 -1.52 -30.02 6.27
N ASP A 183 -2.29 -30.68 5.39
CA ASP A 183 -2.02 -32.06 5.00
C ASP A 183 -0.54 -32.19 4.61
N GLU A 184 0.10 -33.27 5.05
CA GLU A 184 1.55 -33.50 5.04
C GLU A 184 2.20 -33.45 3.64
N TYR A 185 1.40 -33.29 2.57
CA TYR A 185 1.81 -33.48 1.18
C TYR A 185 2.17 -32.21 0.40
N ASP A 186 1.76 -31.01 0.81
CA ASP A 186 2.10 -29.79 0.07
C ASP A 186 3.33 -29.06 0.67
N PRO A 187 4.44 -28.94 -0.08
CA PRO A 187 5.59 -28.15 0.37
C PRO A 187 5.16 -26.67 0.46
N ALA A 188 5.46 -26.03 1.59
CA ALA A 188 5.15 -24.62 1.79
C ALA A 188 5.72 -23.78 0.63
N PRO A 189 4.94 -22.81 0.10
CA PRO A 189 5.40 -21.98 -1.01
C PRO A 189 6.69 -21.26 -0.61
N THR A 190 7.72 -21.42 -1.45
CA THR A 190 9.03 -20.81 -1.22
C THR A 190 8.96 -19.30 -1.43
N GLU A 191 9.88 -18.52 -0.84
CA GLU A 191 10.01 -17.08 -1.16
C GLU A 191 10.13 -16.85 -2.67
N GLU A 192 10.81 -17.76 -3.37
CA GLU A 192 10.97 -17.77 -4.82
C GLU A 192 9.63 -17.87 -5.57
N TYR A 193 8.68 -18.66 -5.05
CA TYR A 193 7.33 -18.75 -5.61
C TYR A 193 6.59 -17.41 -5.50
N HIS A 194 6.57 -16.78 -4.31
CA HIS A 194 5.91 -15.48 -4.13
C HIS A 194 6.59 -14.35 -4.92
N ILE A 195 7.93 -14.36 -5.02
CA ILE A 195 8.67 -13.43 -5.89
C ILE A 195 8.30 -13.67 -7.35
N GLY A 196 8.21 -14.93 -7.76
CA GLY A 196 7.78 -15.36 -9.08
C GLY A 196 6.42 -14.78 -9.46
N LEU A 197 5.47 -14.95 -8.54
CA LEU A 197 4.11 -14.49 -8.66
C LEU A 197 4.01 -12.95 -8.68
N PHE A 198 4.73 -12.28 -7.78
CA PHE A 198 4.78 -10.81 -7.73
C PHE A 198 5.45 -10.21 -8.98
N MET A 199 6.41 -10.87 -9.60
CA MET A 199 7.10 -10.31 -10.78
C MET A 199 6.35 -10.52 -12.10
N GLY A 200 5.39 -11.45 -12.12
CA GLY A 200 4.57 -11.78 -13.30
C GLY A 200 5.35 -12.56 -14.37
N MET A 201 4.95 -12.38 -15.63
CA MET A 201 5.63 -13.03 -16.77
C MET A 201 7.13 -12.68 -16.82
N ASN A 202 7.97 -13.66 -17.17
CA ASN A 202 9.44 -13.59 -17.13
C ASN A 202 10.05 -13.43 -15.74
N SER A 203 9.35 -13.83 -14.69
CA SER A 203 9.84 -13.74 -13.32
C SER A 203 11.11 -14.56 -13.08
N SER A 204 11.31 -15.69 -13.74
CA SER A 204 12.50 -16.55 -13.54
C SER A 204 13.82 -15.81 -13.81
N ALA A 205 13.90 -15.03 -14.90
CA ALA A 205 15.09 -14.25 -15.24
C ALA A 205 15.35 -13.08 -14.25
N LEU A 206 14.27 -12.47 -13.77
CA LEU A 206 14.34 -11.38 -12.79
C LEU A 206 14.66 -11.89 -11.39
N ALA A 207 14.02 -12.98 -10.94
CA ALA A 207 14.25 -13.64 -9.66
C ALA A 207 15.72 -14.06 -9.53
N ALA A 208 16.26 -14.77 -10.52
CA ALA A 208 17.69 -15.13 -10.54
C ALA A 208 18.63 -13.92 -10.50
N THR A 209 18.20 -12.76 -10.99
CA THR A 209 18.97 -11.51 -10.91
C THR A 209 18.83 -10.88 -9.53
N CYS A 210 17.62 -10.86 -8.96
CA CYS A 210 17.36 -10.39 -7.61
C CYS A 210 18.13 -11.19 -6.56
N ASP A 211 18.18 -12.52 -6.71
CA ASP A 211 18.94 -13.38 -5.79
C ASP A 211 20.43 -13.08 -5.86
N ARG A 212 20.98 -12.86 -7.06
CA ARG A 212 22.39 -12.42 -7.19
C ARG A 212 22.68 -11.04 -6.60
N MET A 213 21.66 -10.18 -6.50
CA MET A 213 21.80 -8.84 -5.92
C MET A 213 21.55 -8.82 -4.40
N ILE A 214 20.83 -9.80 -3.85
CA ILE A 214 20.36 -9.80 -2.46
C ILE A 214 20.89 -11.03 -1.66
N ALA A 215 21.60 -11.98 -2.27
CA ALA A 215 22.18 -13.12 -1.57
C ALA A 215 23.13 -12.70 -0.43
N GLY A 216 22.64 -12.76 0.81
CA GLY A 216 23.36 -12.47 2.04
C GLY A 216 22.51 -11.68 3.06
N HIS A 217 22.96 -11.60 4.31
CA HIS A 217 22.35 -10.74 5.34
C HIS A 217 22.50 -9.22 5.04
N GLY A 218 23.29 -8.86 4.03
CA GLY A 218 23.48 -7.48 3.59
C GLY A 218 22.91 -7.24 2.20
N THR A 219 22.07 -6.21 2.07
CA THR A 219 21.63 -5.70 0.75
C THR A 219 22.78 -4.92 0.11
N HIS A 220 23.71 -5.62 -0.55
CA HIS A 220 24.76 -4.95 -1.29
C HIS A 220 24.21 -4.36 -2.59
N PHE A 221 24.41 -3.07 -2.80
CA PHE A 221 24.07 -2.44 -4.07
C PHE A 221 24.95 -3.03 -5.18
N ARG A 222 24.32 -3.68 -6.15
CA ARG A 222 24.97 -4.17 -7.36
C ARG A 222 24.29 -3.51 -8.57
N PRO A 223 24.97 -2.58 -9.25
CA PRO A 223 24.39 -1.94 -10.42
C PRO A 223 24.14 -3.00 -11.49
N SER A 224 22.95 -2.97 -12.09
CA SER A 224 22.61 -3.87 -13.19
C SER A 224 21.82 -3.13 -14.24
N TRP A 225 22.21 -3.28 -15.49
CA TRP A 225 21.63 -2.53 -16.61
C TRP A 225 20.22 -3.05 -16.94
N ALA A 226 19.25 -2.13 -16.99
CA ALA A 226 17.88 -2.38 -17.41
C ALA A 226 17.62 -1.70 -18.78
N GLY A 227 17.75 -2.45 -19.87
CA GLY A 227 17.62 -1.89 -21.24
C GLY A 227 16.30 -1.14 -21.49
N GLY A 228 15.18 -1.66 -21.00
CA GLY A 228 13.88 -0.98 -21.14
C GLY A 228 13.79 0.36 -20.39
N ALA A 229 14.57 0.54 -19.33
CA ALA A 229 14.61 1.79 -18.59
C ALA A 229 15.46 2.86 -19.28
N VAL A 230 16.24 2.55 -20.32
CA VAL A 230 17.04 3.55 -21.05
C VAL A 230 16.13 4.55 -21.77
N PHE A 231 15.04 4.05 -22.36
CA PHE A 231 14.07 4.86 -23.10
C PHE A 231 13.17 5.69 -22.19
N SER A 232 12.72 5.12 -21.07
CA SER A 232 11.98 5.86 -20.06
C SER A 232 12.03 5.14 -18.71
N PRO A 233 12.93 5.55 -17.80
CA PRO A 233 12.96 5.12 -16.41
C PRO A 233 11.60 5.26 -15.72
N PHE A 234 10.92 6.39 -15.95
CA PHE A 234 9.59 6.67 -15.39
C PHE A 234 8.57 5.61 -15.81
N LEU A 235 8.39 5.41 -17.13
CA LEU A 235 7.40 4.42 -17.61
C LEU A 235 7.77 3.01 -17.19
N TRP A 236 9.07 2.69 -17.09
CA TRP A 236 9.52 1.41 -16.56
C TRP A 236 9.11 1.20 -15.10
N ALA A 237 9.29 2.21 -14.25
CA ALA A 237 8.91 2.16 -12.84
C ALA A 237 7.38 2.06 -12.68
N MET A 238 6.63 2.82 -13.47
CA MET A 238 5.16 2.80 -13.49
C MET A 238 4.63 1.45 -13.96
N PHE A 239 5.17 0.90 -15.05
CA PHE A 239 4.81 -0.41 -15.56
C PHE A 239 4.94 -1.50 -14.49
N ARG A 240 5.92 -1.37 -13.59
CA ARG A 240 6.19 -2.27 -12.45
C ARG A 240 5.50 -1.85 -11.15
N LYS A 241 4.54 -0.92 -11.20
CA LYS A 241 3.73 -0.42 -10.07
C LYS A 241 4.55 0.19 -8.93
N MET A 242 5.76 0.68 -9.19
CA MET A 242 6.56 1.35 -8.17
C MET A 242 6.19 2.84 -8.08
N TRP A 243 4.94 3.16 -7.71
CA TRP A 243 4.38 4.52 -7.76
C TRP A 243 5.24 5.58 -7.08
N ALA A 244 5.72 5.30 -5.85
CA ALA A 244 6.57 6.23 -5.11
C ALA A 244 7.89 6.53 -5.84
N TRP A 245 8.57 5.50 -6.35
CA TRP A 245 9.80 5.68 -7.14
C TRP A 245 9.50 6.32 -8.50
N GLY A 246 8.38 5.98 -9.13
CA GLY A 246 7.90 6.61 -10.35
C GLY A 246 7.76 8.12 -10.18
N MET A 247 7.18 8.60 -9.08
CA MET A 247 7.08 10.04 -8.79
C MET A 247 8.46 10.70 -8.61
N VAL A 248 9.37 10.07 -7.88
CA VAL A 248 10.76 10.58 -7.72
C VAL A 248 11.46 10.68 -9.08
N ILE A 249 11.30 9.67 -9.92
CA ILE A 249 11.88 9.64 -11.27
C ILE A 249 11.23 10.70 -12.16
N LEU A 250 9.91 10.87 -12.12
CA LEU A 250 9.20 11.89 -12.89
C LEU A 250 9.73 13.30 -12.56
N VAL A 251 9.87 13.60 -11.27
CA VAL A 251 10.40 14.89 -10.82
C VAL A 251 11.85 15.08 -11.28
N THR A 252 12.69 14.08 -11.07
CA THR A 252 14.13 14.20 -11.37
C THR A 252 14.46 14.14 -12.86
N GLU A 253 13.72 13.37 -13.65
CA GLU A 253 13.97 13.14 -15.07
C GLU A 253 13.22 14.13 -15.98
N VAL A 254 11.99 14.49 -15.63
CA VAL A 254 11.14 15.31 -16.50
C VAL A 254 11.02 16.72 -15.94
N LEU A 255 10.51 16.86 -14.71
CA LEU A 255 10.15 18.17 -14.17
C LEU A 255 11.37 19.08 -14.02
N ILE A 256 12.41 18.63 -13.31
CA ILE A 256 13.59 19.43 -13.03
C ILE A 256 14.31 19.84 -14.33
N PRO A 257 14.61 18.93 -15.28
CA PRO A 257 15.26 19.33 -16.51
C PRO A 257 14.40 20.25 -17.40
N VAL A 258 13.10 20.01 -17.50
CA VAL A 258 12.20 20.89 -18.26
C VAL A 258 12.25 22.30 -17.68
N VAL A 259 12.08 22.45 -16.37
CA VAL A 259 12.17 23.76 -15.69
C VAL A 259 13.52 24.43 -15.93
N LEU A 260 14.63 23.71 -15.83
CA LEU A 260 15.97 24.25 -16.07
C LEU A 260 16.19 24.68 -17.53
N LEU A 261 15.68 23.90 -18.48
CA LEU A 261 15.78 24.20 -19.91
C LEU A 261 14.94 25.41 -20.29
N THR A 262 13.69 25.46 -19.84
CA THR A 262 12.78 26.58 -20.12
C THR A 262 13.28 27.87 -19.49
N TRP A 263 13.78 27.79 -18.25
CA TRP A 263 14.32 28.96 -17.57
C TRP A 263 15.62 29.43 -18.23
N GLY A 264 16.52 28.51 -18.58
CA GLY A 264 17.76 28.83 -19.28
C GLY A 264 17.56 29.34 -20.71
N ALA A 265 16.40 29.10 -21.33
CA ALA A 265 16.06 29.60 -22.67
C ALA A 265 15.56 31.06 -22.66
N GLN A 266 15.28 31.64 -21.49
CA GLN A 266 14.81 33.02 -21.39
C GLN A 266 15.97 34.02 -21.55
N ASP A 267 15.70 35.13 -22.24
CA ASP A 267 16.64 36.24 -22.38
C ASP A 267 17.05 36.80 -21.01
N GLY A 268 18.34 37.04 -20.81
CA GLY A 268 18.91 37.54 -19.55
C GLY A 268 19.26 36.45 -18.52
N VAL A 269 18.81 35.21 -18.70
CA VAL A 269 19.16 34.08 -17.83
C VAL A 269 20.47 33.42 -18.30
N SER A 270 21.30 32.98 -17.36
CA SER A 270 22.59 32.35 -17.68
C SER A 270 22.40 31.04 -18.46
N ARG A 271 23.07 30.89 -19.62
CA ARG A 271 23.11 29.64 -20.40
C ARG A 271 23.58 28.40 -19.62
N LYS A 272 24.20 28.61 -18.44
CA LYS A 272 24.58 27.53 -17.51
C LYS A 272 23.38 26.70 -17.07
N PHE A 273 22.19 27.29 -16.93
CA PHE A 273 20.98 26.54 -16.56
C PHE A 273 20.54 25.56 -17.66
N THR A 274 20.59 25.98 -18.92
CA THR A 274 20.32 25.08 -20.06
C THR A 274 21.31 23.92 -20.09
N LEU A 275 22.61 24.21 -19.94
CA LEU A 275 23.65 23.16 -19.90
C LEU A 275 23.47 22.22 -18.71
N LEU A 276 23.08 22.73 -17.54
CA LEU A 276 22.78 21.92 -16.36
C LEU A 276 21.56 21.01 -16.61
N GLY A 277 20.49 21.53 -17.23
CA GLY A 277 19.32 20.75 -17.62
C GLY A 277 19.68 19.60 -18.56
N ILE A 278 20.47 19.87 -19.60
CA ILE A 278 20.98 18.84 -20.53
C ILE A 278 21.84 17.80 -19.79
N ALA A 279 22.76 18.25 -18.93
CA ALA A 279 23.63 17.37 -18.17
C ALA A 279 22.83 16.43 -17.24
N ILE A 280 21.81 16.94 -16.55
CA ILE A 280 20.92 16.14 -15.70
C ILE A 280 20.16 15.09 -16.53
N ILE A 281 19.66 15.45 -17.72
CA ILE A 281 19.02 14.47 -18.63
C ILE A 281 19.98 13.32 -18.95
N VAL A 282 21.22 13.64 -19.37
CA VAL A 282 22.22 12.62 -19.71
C VAL A 282 22.58 11.76 -18.51
N LEU A 283 22.80 12.36 -17.34
CA LEU A 283 23.11 11.63 -16.11
C LEU A 283 21.97 10.69 -15.70
N ASN A 284 20.72 11.15 -15.76
CA ASN A 284 19.55 10.33 -15.45
C ASN A 284 19.39 9.14 -16.41
N ARG A 285 19.76 9.30 -17.69
CA ARG A 285 19.74 8.22 -18.70
C ARG A 285 20.73 7.11 -18.41
N VAL A 286 21.78 7.36 -17.62
CA VAL A 286 22.75 6.35 -17.21
C VAL A 286 22.45 5.84 -15.81
N PHE A 287 22.10 6.73 -14.89
CA PHE A 287 21.88 6.42 -13.48
C PHE A 287 20.70 5.47 -13.26
N TRP A 288 19.52 5.79 -13.78
CA TRP A 288 18.33 5.01 -13.49
C TRP A 288 18.39 3.59 -14.06
N PRO A 289 18.84 3.35 -15.31
CA PRO A 289 18.99 2.00 -15.83
C PRO A 289 19.95 1.11 -15.02
N LEU A 290 20.91 1.69 -14.29
CA LEU A 290 21.83 0.95 -13.42
C LEU A 290 21.21 0.60 -12.05
N VAL A 291 20.30 1.43 -11.54
CA VAL A 291 19.77 1.36 -10.16
C VAL A 291 18.41 0.67 -10.10
N LEU A 292 17.58 0.81 -11.13
CA LEU A 292 16.16 0.43 -11.09
C LEU A 292 15.89 -1.05 -10.81
N LYS A 293 16.71 -1.96 -11.35
CA LYS A 293 16.58 -3.40 -11.07
C LYS A 293 16.79 -3.70 -9.59
N TRP A 294 17.80 -3.10 -8.97
CA TRP A 294 18.06 -3.26 -7.54
C TRP A 294 16.92 -2.69 -6.69
N LEU A 295 16.43 -1.49 -7.04
CA LEU A 295 15.28 -0.88 -6.36
C LEU A 295 14.02 -1.74 -6.46
N TYR A 296 13.76 -2.31 -7.64
CA TYR A 296 12.62 -3.19 -7.86
C TYR A 296 12.70 -4.44 -6.99
N CYS A 297 13.83 -5.15 -6.98
CA CYS A 297 14.01 -6.33 -6.13
C CYS A 297 13.84 -6.00 -4.64
N ARG A 298 14.36 -4.84 -4.19
CA ARG A 298 14.19 -4.36 -2.82
C ARG A 298 12.73 -4.04 -2.51
N HIS A 299 12.02 -3.41 -3.44
CA HIS A 299 10.61 -3.09 -3.32
C HIS A 299 9.76 -4.37 -3.22
N THR A 300 9.93 -5.30 -4.15
CA THR A 300 9.21 -6.59 -4.16
C THR A 300 9.34 -7.33 -2.83
N ARG A 301 10.57 -7.51 -2.32
CA ARG A 301 10.76 -8.21 -1.03
C ARG A 301 10.14 -7.48 0.15
N LYS A 302 10.26 -6.14 0.20
CA LYS A 302 9.61 -5.35 1.25
C LYS A 302 8.08 -5.47 1.19
N THR A 303 7.50 -5.45 0.00
CA THR A 303 6.06 -5.56 -0.20
C THR A 303 5.58 -6.96 0.17
N ILE A 304 6.24 -8.02 -0.28
CA ILE A 304 5.90 -9.41 0.11
C ILE A 304 6.02 -9.59 1.62
N ALA A 305 7.11 -9.11 2.23
CA ALA A 305 7.29 -9.19 3.68
C ALA A 305 6.22 -8.40 4.45
N LEU A 306 5.74 -7.27 3.91
CA LEU A 306 4.64 -6.50 4.48
C LEU A 306 3.31 -7.25 4.36
N MET A 307 3.01 -7.81 3.18
CA MET A 307 1.79 -8.58 2.95
C MET A 307 1.72 -9.81 3.84
N ASN A 308 2.83 -10.54 3.98
CA ASN A 308 2.93 -11.70 4.87
C ASN A 308 2.76 -11.31 6.36
N ARG A 309 3.08 -10.07 6.75
CA ARG A 309 2.81 -9.56 8.11
C ARG A 309 1.35 -9.18 8.31
N MET A 310 0.66 -8.68 7.29
CA MET A 310 -0.72 -8.20 7.39
C MET A 310 -1.75 -9.34 7.32
N ALA A 311 -1.47 -10.40 6.56
CA ALA A 311 -2.36 -11.54 6.40
C ALA A 311 -1.59 -12.86 6.58
N PRO A 312 -1.22 -13.23 7.83
CA PRO A 312 -0.40 -14.39 8.11
C PRO A 312 -1.11 -15.72 7.87
N THR A 313 -2.44 -15.73 7.80
CA THR A 313 -3.22 -16.97 7.73
C THR A 313 -3.44 -17.46 6.31
N PHE A 314 -3.82 -16.61 5.36
CA PHE A 314 -4.00 -16.98 3.95
C PHE A 314 -4.09 -15.70 3.11
N ALA A 315 -3.01 -14.93 2.95
CA ALA A 315 -2.98 -13.93 1.89
C ALA A 315 -2.96 -14.70 0.56
N PRO A 316 -4.07 -14.75 -0.19
CA PRO A 316 -4.18 -15.62 -1.35
C PRO A 316 -3.16 -15.10 -2.37
N ASP A 317 -2.46 -16.00 -3.04
CA ASP A 317 -1.63 -15.73 -4.21
C ASP A 317 -2.19 -14.65 -5.15
N ILE A 318 -3.52 -14.54 -5.22
CA ILE A 318 -4.28 -13.49 -5.89
C ILE A 318 -3.85 -12.08 -5.48
N ASP A 319 -3.70 -11.76 -4.19
CA ASP A 319 -3.34 -10.42 -3.72
C ASP A 319 -1.89 -10.08 -4.06
N ILE A 320 -0.98 -11.07 -3.93
CA ILE A 320 0.43 -10.92 -4.30
C ILE A 320 0.55 -10.71 -5.81
N ALA A 321 -0.19 -11.48 -6.61
CA ALA A 321 -0.26 -11.34 -8.05
C ALA A 321 -0.88 -9.99 -8.48
N ALA A 322 -1.94 -9.55 -7.80
CA ALA A 322 -2.64 -8.29 -8.08
C ALA A 322 -1.81 -7.07 -7.68
N SER A 323 -1.07 -7.15 -6.57
CA SER A 323 -0.16 -6.09 -6.11
C SER A 323 1.10 -6.01 -6.98
N GLY A 324 1.56 -7.16 -7.46
CA GLY A 324 2.69 -7.29 -8.37
C GLY A 324 2.33 -7.17 -9.85
N GLY A 325 3.21 -7.71 -10.67
CA GLY A 325 3.08 -7.84 -12.11
C GLY A 325 3.37 -6.55 -12.86
N THR A 326 2.86 -6.53 -14.09
CA THR A 326 3.01 -5.41 -15.00
C THR A 326 1.64 -4.85 -15.36
N SER A 327 1.45 -3.53 -15.25
CA SER A 327 0.14 -2.92 -15.55
C SER A 327 0.24 -1.92 -16.70
N ARG A 328 -0.43 -2.22 -17.81
CA ARG A 328 -0.55 -1.28 -18.94
C ARG A 328 -1.38 -0.04 -18.57
N THR A 329 -2.41 -0.21 -17.73
CA THR A 329 -3.24 0.90 -17.25
C THR A 329 -2.43 1.87 -16.40
N SER A 330 -1.50 1.37 -15.56
CA SER A 330 -0.61 2.22 -14.77
C SER A 330 0.35 3.06 -15.62
N VAL A 331 0.83 2.51 -16.75
CA VAL A 331 1.66 3.25 -17.72
C VAL A 331 0.85 4.36 -18.37
N PHE A 332 -0.39 4.06 -18.81
CA PHE A 332 -1.28 5.04 -19.41
C PHE A 332 -1.60 6.18 -18.43
N VAL A 333 -1.99 5.85 -17.19
CA VAL A 333 -2.24 6.84 -16.13
C VAL A 333 -0.99 7.67 -15.86
N GLY A 334 0.19 7.04 -15.77
CA GLY A 334 1.46 7.73 -15.61
C GLY A 334 1.77 8.70 -16.75
N LEU A 335 1.51 8.32 -18.00
CA LEU A 335 1.70 9.16 -19.18
C LEU A 335 0.77 10.38 -19.13
N VAL A 336 -0.52 10.18 -18.83
CA VAL A 336 -1.49 11.27 -18.68
C VAL A 336 -1.05 12.24 -17.58
N ILE A 337 -0.65 11.74 -16.42
CA ILE A 337 -0.14 12.57 -15.31
C ILE A 337 1.11 13.35 -15.74
N ALA A 338 2.06 12.71 -16.40
CA ALA A 338 3.27 13.36 -16.88
C ALA A 338 2.97 14.47 -17.89
N LEU A 339 2.01 14.26 -18.80
CA LEU A 339 1.57 15.26 -19.77
C LEU A 339 0.93 16.47 -19.08
N VAL A 340 -0.02 16.22 -18.17
CA VAL A 340 -0.70 17.27 -17.41
C VAL A 340 0.30 18.09 -16.59
N LEU A 341 1.22 17.43 -15.87
CA LEU A 341 2.25 18.12 -15.10
C LEU A 341 3.18 18.94 -16.00
N SER A 342 3.51 18.46 -17.19
CA SER A 342 4.34 19.21 -18.14
C SER A 342 3.64 20.49 -18.62
N LEU A 343 2.35 20.42 -18.95
CA LEU A 343 1.54 21.58 -19.33
C LEU A 343 1.37 22.57 -18.17
N LEU A 344 1.14 22.07 -16.97
CA LEU A 344 1.00 22.92 -15.78
C LEU A 344 2.33 23.62 -15.45
N THR A 345 3.44 22.89 -15.56
CA THR A 345 4.79 23.45 -15.36
C THR A 345 5.07 24.56 -16.38
N TRP A 346 4.72 24.34 -17.65
CA TRP A 346 4.82 25.36 -18.69
C TRP A 346 4.01 26.61 -18.34
N SER A 347 2.74 26.44 -17.93
CA SER A 347 1.87 27.55 -17.51
C SER A 347 2.44 28.35 -16.33
N ILE A 348 3.00 27.67 -15.31
CA ILE A 348 3.66 28.33 -14.18
C ILE A 348 4.86 29.14 -14.66
N ILE A 349 5.72 28.55 -15.52
CA ILE A 349 6.91 29.23 -16.03
C ILE A 349 6.52 30.49 -16.81
N ASP A 350 5.50 30.39 -17.66
CA ASP A 350 5.02 31.52 -18.45
C ASP A 350 4.45 32.63 -17.55
N SER A 351 3.69 32.28 -16.52
CA SER A 351 3.19 33.23 -15.53
C SER A 351 4.31 33.89 -14.73
N VAL A 352 5.33 33.14 -14.30
CA VAL A 352 6.50 33.69 -13.60
C VAL A 352 7.28 34.61 -14.52
N HIS A 353 7.44 34.24 -15.80
CA HIS A 353 8.11 35.05 -16.80
C HIS A 353 7.40 36.38 -17.04
N ALA A 354 6.07 36.35 -17.19
CA ALA A 354 5.25 37.54 -17.34
C ALA A 354 5.35 38.48 -16.13
N ARG A 355 5.59 37.95 -14.92
CA ARG A 355 5.81 38.76 -13.70
C ARG A 355 7.23 39.32 -13.57
N LEU A 356 8.23 38.62 -14.11
CA LEU A 356 9.64 39.03 -14.01
C LEU A 356 10.07 39.98 -15.12
N ARG A 357 9.40 39.95 -16.28
CA ARG A 357 9.54 41.02 -17.26
C ARG A 357 8.93 42.28 -16.67
N GLU A 358 9.78 43.16 -16.15
CA GLU A 358 9.39 44.55 -15.91
C GLU A 358 8.71 45.07 -17.18
N PRO A 359 7.57 45.77 -17.06
CA PRO A 359 6.91 46.33 -18.23
C PRO A 359 7.95 47.17 -18.96
N GLU A 360 8.23 46.80 -20.21
CA GLU A 360 9.08 47.57 -21.09
C GLU A 360 8.65 49.03 -20.94
N PRO A 361 9.55 49.92 -20.50
CA PRO A 361 9.15 51.29 -20.19
C PRO A 361 8.45 51.80 -21.43
N THR A 362 7.16 52.11 -21.31
CA THR A 362 6.39 52.70 -22.39
C THR A 362 7.15 53.95 -22.76
N TYR A 363 7.93 53.87 -23.84
CA TYR A 363 8.56 55.03 -24.42
C TYR A 363 7.39 55.88 -24.87
N LEU A 364 7.00 56.84 -24.02
CA LEU A 364 6.13 57.91 -24.40
C LEU A 364 6.79 58.49 -25.65
N PRO A 365 6.12 58.44 -26.82
CA PRO A 365 6.63 59.06 -28.02
C PRO A 365 7.03 60.48 -27.62
N SER A 366 8.28 60.82 -27.82
CA SER A 366 8.74 62.17 -27.56
C SER A 366 7.93 63.07 -28.50
N ASP A 367 7.02 63.88 -27.94
CA ASP A 367 6.12 64.81 -28.65
C ASP A 367 6.87 65.95 -29.39
N ASP A 368 8.14 65.76 -29.71
CA ASP A 368 9.05 66.81 -30.18
C ASP A 368 9.71 66.41 -31.51
N ILE A 369 8.91 66.16 -32.56
CA ILE A 369 9.32 66.49 -33.94
C ILE A 369 8.12 67.07 -34.67
N GLY A 370 8.23 68.36 -34.98
CA GLY A 370 7.19 69.16 -35.58
C GLY A 370 6.74 68.69 -36.98
N GLY A 371 5.45 68.90 -37.22
CA GLY A 371 4.94 69.41 -38.48
C GLY A 371 5.10 68.51 -39.71
N SER A 372 4.19 67.56 -39.89
CA SER A 372 3.75 67.24 -41.25
C SER A 372 2.22 67.08 -41.28
N ASN A 373 1.59 67.90 -42.11
CA ASN A 373 0.15 67.91 -42.40
C ASN A 373 -0.23 66.66 -43.21
N TYR A 374 -0.30 65.49 -42.56
CA TYR A 374 -0.97 64.34 -43.14
C TYR A 374 -2.36 64.21 -42.51
N ALA A 375 -3.36 64.64 -43.26
CA ALA A 375 -4.76 64.38 -42.95
C ALA A 375 -5.00 62.86 -43.00
N PRO A 376 -5.54 62.24 -41.93
CA PRO A 376 -5.82 60.82 -41.93
C PRO A 376 -6.97 60.49 -42.91
N PRO A 377 -6.87 59.40 -43.69
CA PRO A 377 -7.97 58.95 -44.53
C PRO A 377 -9.16 58.51 -43.67
N ARG A 378 -10.36 58.94 -44.07
CA ARG A 378 -11.64 58.60 -43.45
C ARG A 378 -11.77 57.08 -43.23
N PRO A 379 -12.16 56.62 -42.03
CA PRO A 379 -12.46 55.21 -41.81
C PRO A 379 -13.68 54.81 -42.66
N ALA A 380 -13.52 53.71 -43.39
CA ALA A 380 -14.61 53.05 -44.11
C ALA A 380 -15.66 52.52 -43.11
N PRO A 381 -16.95 52.50 -43.49
CA PRO A 381 -18.03 52.09 -42.59
C PRO A 381 -17.82 50.65 -42.11
N GLU A 382 -17.76 50.52 -40.79
CA GLU A 382 -17.64 49.30 -40.03
C GLU A 382 -18.82 48.37 -40.37
N ARG A 383 -18.55 47.31 -41.15
CA ARG A 383 -19.51 46.24 -41.36
C ARG A 383 -19.64 45.46 -40.06
N ILE A 384 -20.75 45.70 -39.36
CA ILE A 384 -21.22 44.91 -38.23
C ILE A 384 -21.42 43.47 -38.73
N PHE A 385 -20.41 42.63 -38.52
CA PHE A 385 -20.56 41.19 -38.63
C PHE A 385 -21.23 40.71 -37.34
N VAL A 386 -22.54 40.45 -37.43
CA VAL A 386 -23.26 39.70 -36.39
C VAL A 386 -22.72 38.28 -36.42
N VAL A 387 -21.69 38.02 -35.61
CA VAL A 387 -21.27 36.65 -35.28
C VAL A 387 -22.42 36.04 -34.49
N PRO A 388 -22.97 34.87 -34.89
CA PRO A 388 -23.98 34.18 -34.09
C PRO A 388 -23.38 33.94 -32.71
N GLN A 389 -23.99 34.52 -31.67
CA GLN A 389 -23.58 34.27 -30.30
C GLN A 389 -23.67 32.77 -30.05
N ARG A 390 -22.50 32.15 -29.87
CA ARG A 390 -22.39 30.81 -29.29
C ARG A 390 -23.09 30.90 -27.93
N PRO A 391 -24.05 30.00 -27.61
CA PRO A 391 -24.78 30.07 -26.35
C PRO A 391 -23.77 30.18 -25.22
N GLU A 392 -23.91 31.26 -24.44
CA GLU A 392 -23.09 31.50 -23.27
C GLU A 392 -23.17 30.26 -22.40
N GLN A 393 -22.01 29.64 -22.21
CA GLN A 393 -21.87 28.42 -21.46
C GLN A 393 -22.12 28.79 -19.99
N GLU A 394 -23.36 28.63 -19.55
CA GLU A 394 -23.83 28.86 -18.19
C GLU A 394 -22.87 28.16 -17.23
N THR A 395 -22.05 28.96 -16.56
CA THR A 395 -21.21 28.51 -15.46
C THR A 395 -22.14 28.15 -14.32
N ASP A 396 -22.21 26.87 -13.96
CA ASP A 396 -22.82 26.44 -12.69
C ASP A 396 -22.29 27.32 -11.54
N ASP A 397 -23.15 27.62 -10.56
CA ASP A 397 -22.89 28.50 -9.40
C ASP A 397 -21.61 28.12 -8.60
N ASP A 398 -21.07 26.92 -8.83
CA ASP A 398 -19.83 26.42 -8.22
C ASP A 398 -18.55 26.80 -8.98
N GLY A 399 -18.64 27.46 -10.14
CA GLY A 399 -17.47 27.90 -10.93
C GLY A 399 -16.59 26.76 -11.48
N VAL A 400 -16.99 25.51 -11.28
CA VAL A 400 -16.29 24.33 -11.81
C VAL A 400 -16.86 24.03 -13.19
N MET A 401 -16.06 24.25 -14.23
CA MET A 401 -16.37 23.78 -15.58
C MET A 401 -16.52 22.25 -15.57
N SER A 402 -17.75 21.77 -15.40
CA SER A 402 -18.05 20.35 -15.45
C SER A 402 -17.91 19.87 -16.90
N ASN A 403 -17.07 18.86 -17.10
CA ASN A 403 -16.83 18.29 -18.43
C ASN A 403 -18.16 17.74 -19.00
N PRO A 404 -18.62 18.19 -20.19
CA PRO A 404 -19.87 17.75 -20.82
C PRO A 404 -20.04 16.23 -20.89
N TRP A 405 -18.94 15.50 -21.11
CA TRP A 405 -18.94 14.04 -21.14
C TRP A 405 -19.31 13.41 -19.79
N VAL A 406 -18.79 13.99 -18.70
CA VAL A 406 -19.04 13.53 -17.33
C VAL A 406 -20.49 13.82 -16.95
N ARG A 407 -20.95 15.05 -17.22
CA ARG A 407 -22.33 15.48 -16.97
C ARG A 407 -23.34 14.60 -17.71
N THR A 408 -23.08 14.30 -18.98
CA THR A 408 -23.92 13.40 -19.79
C THR A 408 -23.98 11.99 -19.20
N ARG A 409 -22.82 11.40 -18.85
CA ARG A 409 -22.78 10.05 -18.26
C ARG A 409 -23.47 9.98 -16.90
N SER A 410 -23.33 11.00 -16.05
CA SER A 410 -24.05 11.05 -14.77
C SER A 410 -25.55 11.22 -14.98
N GLY A 411 -25.97 12.07 -15.92
CA GLY A 411 -27.36 12.27 -16.29
C GLY A 411 -28.02 10.97 -16.76
N LEU A 412 -27.41 10.31 -17.75
CA LEU A 412 -27.87 9.00 -18.27
C LEU A 412 -28.03 7.94 -17.17
N ARG A 413 -27.08 7.85 -16.23
CA ARG A 413 -27.18 6.92 -15.09
C ARG A 413 -28.26 7.31 -14.10
N SER A 414 -28.49 8.60 -13.88
CA SER A 414 -29.54 9.08 -12.99
C SER A 414 -30.92 8.73 -13.55
N VAL A 415 -31.18 9.10 -14.81
CA VAL A 415 -32.42 8.78 -15.52
C VAL A 415 -32.61 7.27 -15.61
N GLY A 416 -31.56 6.52 -15.97
CA GLY A 416 -31.61 5.06 -16.05
C GLY A 416 -31.92 4.37 -14.71
N ARG A 417 -31.49 4.93 -13.56
CA ARG A 417 -31.86 4.40 -12.24
C ARG A 417 -33.33 4.69 -11.90
N GLN A 418 -33.81 5.90 -12.17
CA GLN A 418 -35.21 6.27 -11.92
C GLN A 418 -36.16 5.43 -12.78
N LEU A 419 -35.85 5.28 -14.07
CA LEU A 419 -36.60 4.43 -14.98
C LEU A 419 -36.67 2.98 -14.48
N MET A 420 -35.55 2.42 -14.02
CA MET A 420 -35.54 1.05 -13.53
C MET A 420 -36.29 0.89 -12.22
N SER A 421 -36.16 1.85 -11.30
CA SER A 421 -36.97 1.85 -10.08
C SER A 421 -38.45 1.91 -10.39
N TRP A 422 -38.86 2.66 -11.42
CA TRP A 422 -40.26 2.77 -11.84
C TRP A 422 -40.78 1.50 -12.55
N ILE A 423 -39.94 0.82 -13.34
CA ILE A 423 -40.27 -0.49 -13.91
C ILE A 423 -40.45 -1.52 -12.80
N GLU A 424 -39.54 -1.57 -11.83
CA GLU A 424 -39.56 -2.53 -10.72
C GLU A 424 -40.74 -2.31 -9.76
N THR A 425 -41.21 -1.07 -9.57
CA THR A 425 -42.37 -0.77 -8.71
C THR A 425 -43.72 -0.85 -9.42
N SER A 426 -43.74 -0.95 -10.75
CA SER A 426 -44.99 -1.03 -11.50
C SER A 426 -45.63 -2.42 -11.36
N GLU A 427 -46.84 -2.49 -10.79
CA GLU A 427 -47.58 -3.76 -10.58
C GLU A 427 -47.96 -4.51 -11.87
N ARG A 428 -47.89 -3.83 -13.03
CA ARG A 428 -48.23 -4.42 -14.34
C ARG A 428 -47.04 -4.29 -15.29
N PRO A 429 -46.72 -5.34 -16.08
CA PRO A 429 -45.73 -5.24 -17.13
C PRO A 429 -46.18 -4.19 -18.14
N ARG A 430 -45.42 -3.09 -18.26
CA ARG A 430 -45.65 -2.02 -19.23
C ARG A 430 -44.86 -2.34 -20.50
N ASP A 431 -45.50 -2.24 -21.66
CA ASP A 431 -44.78 -2.30 -22.94
C ASP A 431 -44.09 -0.94 -23.17
N LEU A 432 -42.76 -0.95 -23.12
CA LEU A 432 -41.93 0.26 -23.26
C LEU A 432 -41.60 0.60 -24.71
N ARG A 433 -41.87 -0.32 -25.66
CA ARG A 433 -41.52 -0.16 -27.08
C ARG A 433 -42.15 1.06 -27.76
N PRO A 434 -43.41 1.45 -27.47
CA PRO A 434 -44.00 2.63 -28.10
C PRO A 434 -43.58 3.95 -27.42
N MET A 435 -42.89 3.91 -26.28
CA MET A 435 -42.60 5.13 -25.51
C MET A 435 -41.37 5.86 -26.06
N GLY A 436 -41.54 7.14 -26.36
CA GLY A 436 -40.44 8.07 -26.61
C GLY A 436 -39.91 8.72 -25.33
N ILE A 437 -38.92 9.61 -25.47
CA ILE A 437 -38.37 10.37 -24.34
C ILE A 437 -39.40 11.33 -23.73
N ASP A 438 -40.34 11.83 -24.54
CA ASP A 438 -41.46 12.68 -24.09
C ASP A 438 -42.44 11.93 -23.18
N ASP A 439 -42.83 10.72 -23.59
CA ASP A 439 -43.71 9.86 -22.78
C ASP A 439 -43.03 9.49 -21.46
N LEU A 440 -41.73 9.19 -21.53
CA LEU A 440 -40.92 8.90 -20.36
C LEU A 440 -40.85 10.11 -19.40
N GLN A 441 -40.72 11.33 -19.94
CA GLN A 441 -40.73 12.55 -19.14
C GLN A 441 -42.04 12.72 -18.39
N ALA A 442 -43.16 12.54 -19.09
CA ALA A 442 -44.50 12.70 -18.53
C ALA A 442 -44.80 11.64 -17.46
N GLU A 443 -44.46 10.38 -17.72
CA GLU A 443 -44.75 9.25 -16.81
C GLU A 443 -43.88 9.27 -15.54
N LEU A 444 -42.62 9.67 -15.64
CA LEU A 444 -41.70 9.73 -14.50
C LEU A 444 -41.69 11.09 -13.79
N GLY A 445 -42.36 12.10 -14.34
CA GLY A 445 -42.30 13.47 -13.83
C GLY A 445 -40.87 14.04 -13.85
N LEU A 446 -40.09 13.71 -14.87
CA LEU A 446 -38.69 14.15 -14.96
C LEU A 446 -38.61 15.63 -15.28
N ASP A 447 -37.69 16.30 -14.57
CA ASP A 447 -37.26 17.65 -14.94
C ASP A 447 -36.70 17.64 -16.37
N TYR A 448 -37.12 18.60 -17.19
CA TYR A 448 -36.63 18.79 -18.55
C TYR A 448 -35.10 18.87 -18.60
N HIS A 449 -34.45 19.48 -17.61
CA HIS A 449 -32.99 19.60 -17.55
C HIS A 449 -32.27 18.27 -17.34
N LEU A 450 -32.91 17.26 -16.73
CA LEU A 450 -32.34 15.91 -16.59
C LEU A 450 -32.33 15.13 -17.91
N LEU A 451 -33.13 15.56 -18.88
CA LEU A 451 -33.21 14.99 -20.21
C LEU A 451 -32.31 15.68 -21.22
N LEU A 452 -31.51 16.66 -20.76
CA LEU A 452 -30.48 17.30 -21.56
C LEU A 452 -29.12 16.68 -21.23
N ASP A 453 -28.33 16.45 -22.27
CA ASP A 453 -26.93 16.07 -22.13
C ASP A 453 -26.04 17.26 -21.74
N GLY A 454 -24.74 17.01 -21.59
CA GLY A 454 -23.76 18.04 -21.23
C GLY A 454 -23.56 19.12 -22.29
N TRP A 455 -24.15 18.97 -23.48
CA TRP A 455 -24.15 19.94 -24.57
C TRP A 455 -25.52 20.63 -24.73
N GLY A 456 -26.47 20.38 -23.82
CA GLY A 456 -27.81 20.97 -23.85
C GLY A 456 -28.74 20.34 -24.88
N ARG A 457 -28.42 19.15 -25.40
CA ARG A 457 -29.25 18.43 -26.37
C ARG A 457 -30.07 17.36 -25.69
N ARG A 458 -31.25 17.09 -26.23
CA ARG A 458 -32.18 16.12 -25.64
C ARG A 458 -31.70 14.68 -25.85
N LEU A 459 -31.83 13.86 -24.81
CA LEU A 459 -31.54 12.43 -24.88
C LEU A 459 -32.55 11.69 -25.77
N GLU A 460 -32.10 10.62 -26.43
CA GLU A 460 -32.95 9.65 -27.11
C GLU A 460 -33.20 8.44 -26.19
N PHE A 461 -34.45 8.00 -26.12
CA PHE A 461 -34.83 6.75 -25.46
C PHE A 461 -35.35 5.77 -26.51
N LYS A 462 -34.84 4.53 -26.47
CA LYS A 462 -35.35 3.41 -27.28
C LYS A 462 -35.40 2.16 -26.40
N ALA A 463 -36.54 1.47 -26.44
CA ALA A 463 -36.70 0.15 -25.85
C ALA A 463 -36.90 -0.89 -26.97
N ASP A 464 -36.18 -1.99 -26.90
CA ASP A 464 -36.30 -3.13 -27.80
C ASP A 464 -36.44 -4.44 -27.01
N ASP A 465 -36.57 -5.56 -27.70
CA ASP A 465 -36.71 -6.88 -27.06
C ASP A 465 -35.44 -7.30 -26.28
N ARG A 466 -34.30 -6.62 -26.47
CA ARG A 466 -33.03 -6.90 -25.78
C ARG A 466 -32.86 -6.05 -24.52
N GLY A 467 -33.59 -4.95 -24.39
CA GLY A 467 -33.59 -4.09 -23.22
C GLY A 467 -33.91 -2.64 -23.53
N LEU A 468 -33.39 -1.74 -22.71
CA LEU A 468 -33.55 -0.30 -22.86
C LEU A 468 -32.22 0.40 -23.12
N VAL A 469 -32.28 1.43 -23.96
CA VAL A 469 -31.14 2.26 -24.36
C VAL A 469 -31.53 3.73 -24.19
N LEU A 470 -30.76 4.43 -23.36
CA LEU A 470 -30.73 5.90 -23.31
C LEU A 470 -29.46 6.37 -24.01
N ARG A 471 -29.56 7.35 -24.89
CA ARG A 471 -28.43 7.81 -25.71
C ARG A 471 -28.37 9.34 -25.79
N SER A 472 -27.16 9.87 -25.74
CA SER A 472 -26.83 11.25 -26.14
C SER A 472 -26.09 11.21 -27.47
N ALA A 473 -26.40 12.17 -28.34
CA ALA A 473 -25.78 12.35 -29.65
C ALA A 473 -24.35 12.94 -29.59
N GLY A 474 -23.77 13.06 -28.39
CA GLY A 474 -22.39 13.53 -28.24
C GLY A 474 -22.18 15.00 -28.68
N PRO A 475 -20.91 15.39 -28.89
CA PRO A 475 -20.53 16.71 -29.37
C PRO A 475 -21.05 17.05 -30.77
N ASP A 476 -21.17 16.09 -31.68
CA ASP A 476 -21.59 16.38 -33.06
C ASP A 476 -23.09 16.68 -33.18
N GLY A 477 -23.91 16.02 -32.36
CA GLY A 477 -25.35 16.25 -32.28
C GLY A 477 -26.16 15.36 -33.20
N GLU A 478 -25.53 14.36 -33.80
CA GLU A 478 -26.15 13.40 -34.70
C GLU A 478 -26.11 12.00 -34.09
N PHE A 479 -27.26 11.40 -33.85
CA PHE A 479 -27.34 10.03 -33.35
C PHE A 479 -26.83 9.03 -34.40
N GLY A 480 -26.16 7.97 -33.94
CA GLY A 480 -25.64 6.89 -34.78
C GLY A 480 -24.15 7.00 -35.08
N ASN A 481 -23.48 8.01 -34.53
CA ASN A 481 -22.05 8.23 -34.72
C ASN A 481 -21.22 7.62 -33.57
N ALA A 482 -19.89 7.60 -33.75
CA ALA A 482 -18.96 6.95 -32.82
C ALA A 482 -18.79 7.70 -31.48
N ASP A 483 -19.26 8.94 -31.40
CA ASP A 483 -19.24 9.81 -30.23
C ASP A 483 -20.53 9.74 -29.39
N ASP A 484 -21.52 8.95 -29.82
CA ASP A 484 -22.72 8.63 -29.05
C ASP A 484 -22.34 8.08 -27.66
N ILE A 485 -22.98 8.62 -26.62
CA ILE A 485 -22.87 8.08 -25.26
C ILE A 485 -24.14 7.32 -24.93
N GLU A 486 -24.00 6.02 -24.72
CA GLU A 486 -25.13 5.15 -24.45
C GLU A 486 -25.11 4.60 -23.02
N TYR A 487 -26.30 4.49 -22.44
CA TYR A 487 -26.59 3.69 -21.25
C TYR A 487 -27.55 2.58 -21.66
N ARG A 488 -27.06 1.33 -21.62
CA ARG A 488 -27.84 0.13 -21.98
C ARG A 488 -28.10 -0.71 -20.73
N ARG A 489 -29.32 -1.22 -20.59
CA ARG A 489 -29.66 -2.25 -19.59
C ARG A 489 -30.49 -3.34 -20.23
N SER A 490 -30.02 -4.58 -20.13
CA SER A 490 -30.78 -5.75 -20.58
C SER A 490 -31.94 -6.02 -19.63
N LEU A 491 -33.13 -6.22 -20.20
CA LEU A 491 -34.33 -6.60 -19.44
C LEU A 491 -34.51 -8.13 -19.36
N VAL A 492 -33.51 -8.90 -19.79
CA VAL A 492 -33.52 -10.35 -19.72
C VAL A 492 -33.39 -10.78 -18.25
N GLN A 493 -34.51 -11.24 -17.68
CA GLN A 493 -34.55 -12.13 -16.52
C GLN A 493 -34.94 -13.53 -16.98
#